data_AF-A0ABD6DF49-F1
#
_entry.id   AF-A0ABD6DF49-F1
#
_cell.length_a   1.000
_cell.length_b   1.000
_cell.length_c   1.000
_cell.angle_alpha   90.00
_cell.angle_beta   90.00
_cell.angle_gamma   90.00
#
_symmetry.space_group_name_H-M   'P 1'
#
loop_
_entity.id
_entity.type
_entity.pdbx_description
1 polymer ?
#
loop_
_entity_poly.entity_id
_entity_poly.type
_entity_poly.pdbx_seq_one_letter_code
_entity_poly.pdbx_strand_id
1 'polypeptide(L)'
;MSDLLTHVLAAFVVATVASWYLPWLARRHVPLAVAGAVAPDLAKGSLVTGDTQVTLAGVTGSWDALQTVGVVTCLAVAGAMLVDRSERRVALAALLGGAWLHVSMDYMVIRAGGVAPPYLYPLTWARLPSLDVYLSSSLWPSLVAVPVAALVWYVDRRGQAHGNGRRPTSGDRSEGDRAN
;
A
#
# COMPACT_ATOMS: atom_id res chain seq x y z
N MET A 1 2.98 7.72 15.81
CA MET A 1 4.29 7.75 15.13
C MET A 1 4.07 8.32 13.74
N SER A 2 4.98 9.15 13.23
CA SER A 2 4.86 9.82 11.92
C SER A 2 5.12 8.88 10.75
N ASP A 3 5.83 7.79 11.00
CA ASP A 3 6.08 6.73 10.02
C ASP A 3 4.79 6.16 9.40
N LEU A 4 3.71 5.98 10.17
CA LEU A 4 2.37 5.56 9.71
C LEU A 4 1.90 6.36 8.49
N LEU A 5 1.87 7.69 8.64
CA LEU A 5 1.47 8.60 7.58
C LEU A 5 2.46 8.54 6.40
N THR A 6 3.75 8.44 6.71
CA THR A 6 4.82 8.40 5.71
C THR A 6 4.70 7.17 4.81
N HIS A 7 4.45 5.98 5.38
CA HIS A 7 4.27 4.74 4.63
C HIS A 7 3.04 4.80 3.71
N VAL A 8 1.92 5.31 4.22
CA VAL A 8 0.68 5.49 3.46
C VAL A 8 0.90 6.43 2.27
N LEU A 9 1.54 7.58 2.50
CA LEU A 9 1.82 8.56 1.45
C LEU A 9 2.85 8.04 0.44
N ALA A 10 3.88 7.32 0.89
CA ALA A 10 4.86 6.70 0.00
C ALA A 10 4.20 5.67 -0.92
N ALA A 11 3.33 4.79 -0.37
CA ALA A 11 2.58 3.82 -1.15
C ALA A 11 1.66 4.50 -2.16
N PHE A 12 0.97 5.57 -1.76
CA PHE A 12 0.17 6.38 -2.66
C PHE A 12 1.00 6.95 -3.81
N VAL A 13 2.13 7.60 -3.51
CA VAL A 13 3.03 8.20 -4.51
C VAL A 13 3.53 7.13 -5.49
N VAL A 14 4.14 6.06 -4.96
CA VAL A 14 4.74 5.00 -5.78
C VAL A 14 3.68 4.31 -6.64
N ALA A 15 2.54 3.94 -6.09
CA ALA A 15 1.49 3.27 -6.84
C ALA A 15 0.85 4.21 -7.89
N THR A 16 0.67 5.49 -7.58
CA THR A 16 0.14 6.47 -8.53
C THR A 16 1.09 6.65 -9.70
N VAL A 17 2.38 6.87 -9.43
CA VAL A 17 3.41 7.00 -10.47
C VAL A 17 3.52 5.71 -11.29
N ALA A 18 3.53 4.55 -10.63
CA ALA A 18 3.55 3.26 -11.30
C ALA A 18 2.34 3.07 -12.23
N SER A 19 1.15 3.56 -11.84
CA SER A 19 -0.05 3.50 -12.69
C SER A 19 0.05 4.31 -13.98
N TRP A 20 1.00 5.23 -14.09
CA TRP A 20 1.25 5.99 -15.33
C TRP A 20 2.02 5.16 -16.36
N TYR A 21 2.83 4.20 -15.91
CA TYR A 21 3.74 3.43 -16.76
C TYR A 21 3.31 1.97 -16.90
N LEU A 22 2.57 1.42 -15.95
CA LEU A 22 2.15 0.02 -15.94
C LEU A 22 0.71 -0.11 -16.46
N PRO A 23 0.50 -0.66 -17.67
CA PRO A 23 -0.82 -0.70 -18.30
C PRO A 23 -1.84 -1.58 -17.55
N TRP A 24 -1.35 -2.55 -16.79
CA TRP A 24 -2.18 -3.43 -15.97
C TRP A 24 -2.56 -2.82 -14.61
N LEU A 25 -1.84 -1.79 -14.14
CA LEU A 25 -2.10 -1.13 -12.87
C LEU A 25 -2.88 0.16 -13.09
N ALA A 26 -4.20 0.06 -13.25
CA ALA A 26 -5.04 1.25 -13.34
C ALA A 26 -5.14 2.01 -11.99
N ARG A 27 -5.48 3.30 -12.06
CA ARG A 27 -5.63 4.18 -10.88
C ARG A 27 -6.60 3.66 -9.82
N ARG A 28 -7.65 2.94 -10.24
CA ARG A 28 -8.61 2.28 -9.33
C ARG A 28 -7.95 1.27 -8.37
N HIS A 29 -6.74 0.80 -8.68
CA HIS A 29 -6.00 -0.15 -7.84
C HIS A 29 -5.04 0.54 -6.85
N VAL A 30 -4.78 1.85 -6.98
CA VAL A 30 -3.91 2.59 -6.04
C VAL A 30 -4.38 2.46 -4.57
N PRO A 31 -5.68 2.53 -4.25
CA PRO A 31 -6.14 2.28 -2.87
C PRO A 31 -5.77 0.91 -2.33
N LEU A 32 -5.64 -0.11 -3.17
CA LEU A 32 -5.24 -1.46 -2.75
C LEU A 32 -3.75 -1.49 -2.35
N ALA A 33 -2.89 -0.75 -3.05
CA ALA A 33 -1.51 -0.59 -2.62
C ALA A 33 -1.40 0.18 -1.31
N VAL A 34 -2.19 1.24 -1.14
CA VAL A 34 -2.24 1.98 0.13
C VAL A 34 -2.73 1.06 1.27
N ALA A 35 -3.77 0.28 1.05
CA ALA A 35 -4.27 -0.68 2.04
C ALA A 35 -3.21 -1.74 2.40
N GLY A 36 -2.47 -2.23 1.41
CA GLY A 36 -1.35 -3.14 1.62
C GLY A 36 -0.25 -2.54 2.49
N ALA A 37 0.05 -1.25 2.32
CA ALA A 37 1.03 -0.54 3.13
C ALA A 37 0.56 -0.27 4.57
N VAL A 38 -0.75 -0.29 4.84
CA VAL A 38 -1.31 -0.16 6.20
C VAL A 38 -1.27 -1.51 6.95
N ALA A 39 -1.26 -2.64 6.24
CA ALA A 39 -1.37 -3.95 6.88
C ALA A 39 -0.27 -4.23 7.93
N PRO A 40 1.03 -3.96 7.69
CA PRO A 40 2.05 -4.20 8.70
C PRO A 40 1.91 -3.27 9.91
N ASP A 41 1.41 -2.05 9.71
CA ASP A 41 1.18 -1.06 10.76
C ASP A 41 0.15 -1.50 11.81
N LEU A 42 -0.66 -2.54 11.53
CA LEU A 42 -1.53 -3.14 12.53
C LEU A 42 -0.75 -3.64 13.76
N ALA A 43 0.55 -3.95 13.62
CA ALA A 43 1.42 -4.28 14.75
C ALA A 43 1.51 -3.15 15.81
N LYS A 44 1.23 -1.90 15.42
CA LYS A 44 1.19 -0.75 16.33
C LYS A 44 -0.05 -0.76 17.24
N GLY A 45 -0.94 -1.74 17.10
CA GLY A 45 -2.02 -1.99 18.06
C GLY A 45 -1.51 -2.17 19.49
N SER A 46 -0.28 -2.68 19.66
CA SER A 46 0.36 -2.80 20.97
C SER A 46 0.55 -1.47 21.70
N LEU A 47 0.72 -0.37 20.95
CA LEU A 47 0.83 0.98 21.52
C LEU A 47 -0.52 1.48 22.04
N VAL A 48 -1.61 1.01 21.46
CA VAL A 48 -2.98 1.38 21.86
C VAL A 48 -3.43 0.55 23.05
N THR A 49 -3.12 -0.75 23.06
CA THR A 49 -3.48 -1.66 24.15
C THR A 49 -2.55 -1.58 25.35
N GLY A 50 -1.31 -1.11 25.16
CA GLY A 50 -0.25 -1.17 26.17
C GLY A 50 0.30 -2.59 26.40
N ASP A 51 -0.08 -3.55 25.55
CA ASP A 51 0.33 -4.95 25.63
C ASP A 51 0.80 -5.43 24.25
N THR A 52 1.88 -6.20 24.22
CA THR A 52 2.40 -6.85 23.01
C THR A 52 1.56 -8.04 22.57
N GLN A 53 0.74 -8.59 23.47
CA GLN A 53 -0.17 -9.69 23.19
C GLN A 53 -1.58 -9.19 22.84
N VAL A 54 -2.26 -9.99 22.04
CA VAL A 54 -3.68 -9.80 21.70
C VAL A 54 -4.37 -11.15 21.76
N THR A 55 -5.52 -11.20 22.43
CA THR A 55 -6.36 -12.40 22.43
C THR A 55 -7.66 -12.11 21.68
N LEU A 56 -7.90 -12.88 20.62
CA LEU A 56 -9.11 -12.76 19.80
C LEU A 56 -9.75 -14.14 19.65
N ALA A 57 -11.04 -14.24 19.98
CA ALA A 57 -11.81 -15.49 19.90
C ALA A 57 -11.13 -16.70 20.60
N GLY A 58 -10.48 -16.45 21.75
CA GLY A 58 -9.78 -17.48 22.53
C GLY A 58 -8.37 -17.83 22.03
N VAL A 59 -7.88 -17.21 20.96
CA VAL A 59 -6.52 -17.40 20.44
C VAL A 59 -5.65 -16.22 20.85
N THR A 60 -4.58 -16.48 21.60
CA THR A 60 -3.58 -15.48 21.97
C THR A 60 -2.47 -15.44 20.93
N GLY A 61 -2.18 -14.24 20.43
CA GLY A 61 -1.08 -13.96 19.52
C GLY A 61 -0.32 -12.71 19.96
N SER A 62 0.59 -12.25 19.11
CA SER A 62 1.34 -11.01 19.30
C SER A 62 1.01 -10.01 18.22
N TRP A 63 0.88 -8.73 18.58
CA TRP A 63 0.76 -7.64 17.62
C TRP A 63 1.94 -7.60 16.65
N ASP A 64 3.16 -7.89 17.12
CA ASP A 64 4.38 -7.90 16.30
C ASP A 64 4.36 -8.97 15.21
N ALA A 65 3.50 -9.98 15.32
CA ALA A 65 3.34 -10.97 14.25
C ALA A 65 2.66 -10.38 13.01
N LEU A 66 1.85 -9.32 13.16
CA LEU A 66 1.04 -8.74 12.08
C LEU A 66 1.88 -8.06 11.00
N GLN A 67 3.08 -7.61 11.35
CA GLN A 67 4.04 -7.00 10.41
C GLN A 67 4.92 -8.02 9.67
N THR A 68 4.76 -9.32 9.93
CA THR A 68 5.54 -10.35 9.25
C THR A 68 5.04 -10.59 7.83
N VAL A 69 5.94 -10.89 6.89
CA VAL A 69 5.64 -11.18 5.49
C VAL A 69 4.59 -12.28 5.37
N GLY A 70 4.63 -13.30 6.23
CA GLY A 70 3.62 -14.37 6.24
C GLY A 70 2.21 -13.85 6.50
N VAL A 71 2.03 -13.15 7.63
CA VAL A 71 0.71 -12.64 8.01
C VAL A 71 0.24 -11.60 7.00
N VAL A 72 1.10 -10.69 6.58
CA VAL A 72 0.77 -9.68 5.57
C VAL A 72 0.40 -10.31 4.22
N THR A 73 1.08 -11.39 3.82
CA THR A 73 0.72 -12.14 2.62
C THR A 73 -0.65 -12.81 2.76
N CYS A 74 -0.95 -13.40 3.91
CA CYS A 74 -2.27 -13.96 4.20
C CYS A 74 -3.37 -12.90 4.13
N LEU A 75 -3.14 -11.72 4.72
CA LEU A 75 -4.06 -10.58 4.64
C LEU A 75 -4.23 -10.08 3.20
N ALA A 76 -3.15 -9.99 2.43
CA ALA A 76 -3.21 -9.60 1.03
C ALA A 76 -3.99 -10.60 0.16
N VAL A 77 -3.80 -11.91 0.38
CA VAL A 77 -4.58 -12.95 -0.30
C VAL A 77 -6.05 -12.87 0.07
N ALA A 78 -6.38 -12.75 1.35
CA ALA A 78 -7.75 -12.58 1.82
C ALA A 78 -8.39 -11.32 1.20
N GLY A 79 -7.71 -10.18 1.24
CA GLY A 79 -8.16 -8.93 0.64
C GLY A 79 -8.39 -9.06 -0.88
N ALA A 80 -7.47 -9.73 -1.59
CA ALA A 80 -7.63 -9.98 -3.02
C ALA A 80 -8.85 -10.87 -3.33
N MET A 81 -9.22 -11.81 -2.44
CA MET A 81 -10.43 -12.65 -2.65
C MET A 81 -11.74 -11.86 -2.61
N LEU A 82 -11.75 -10.69 -1.97
CA LEU A 82 -12.90 -9.77 -1.93
C LEU A 82 -13.10 -9.00 -3.24
N VAL A 83 -12.12 -9.04 -4.15
CA VAL A 83 -12.17 -8.39 -5.45
C VAL A 83 -12.62 -9.38 -6.52
N ASP A 84 -13.30 -8.85 -7.55
CA ASP A 84 -13.73 -9.61 -8.74
C ASP A 84 -12.60 -10.46 -9.32
N ARG A 85 -12.97 -11.67 -9.76
CA ARG A 85 -12.02 -12.71 -10.19
C ARG A 85 -11.06 -12.23 -11.29
N SER A 86 -11.52 -11.36 -12.19
CA SER A 86 -10.73 -10.77 -13.28
C SER A 86 -9.63 -9.83 -12.78
N GLU A 87 -9.82 -9.17 -11.64
CA GLU A 87 -8.94 -8.15 -11.09
C GLU A 87 -8.06 -8.68 -9.93
N ARG A 88 -8.32 -9.90 -9.43
CA ARG A 88 -7.61 -10.49 -8.27
C ARG A 88 -6.09 -10.46 -8.37
N ARG A 89 -5.54 -10.70 -9.57
CA ARG A 89 -4.09 -10.69 -9.77
C ARG A 89 -3.51 -9.29 -9.59
N VAL A 90 -4.18 -8.28 -10.13
CA VAL A 90 -3.77 -6.88 -9.99
C VAL A 90 -3.98 -6.41 -8.56
N ALA A 91 -5.08 -6.80 -7.92
CA ALA A 91 -5.37 -6.50 -6.53
C ALA A 91 -4.30 -7.09 -5.59
N LEU A 92 -3.97 -8.38 -5.76
CA LEU A 92 -2.92 -9.03 -4.99
C LEU A 92 -1.56 -8.38 -5.20
N ALA A 93 -1.20 -8.07 -6.45
CA ALA A 93 0.06 -7.39 -6.77
C ALA A 93 0.12 -5.98 -6.14
N ALA A 94 -0.97 -5.23 -6.16
CA ALA A 94 -1.03 -3.90 -5.54
C ALA A 94 -0.89 -4.01 -4.01
N LEU A 95 -1.67 -4.88 -3.35
CA LEU A 95 -1.59 -5.12 -1.91
C LEU A 95 -0.18 -5.53 -1.47
N LEU A 96 0.40 -6.52 -2.14
CA LEU A 96 1.76 -6.97 -1.85
C LEU A 96 2.81 -5.89 -2.14
N GLY A 97 2.65 -5.13 -3.22
CA GLY A 97 3.56 -4.02 -3.55
C GLY A 97 3.57 -2.93 -2.47
N GLY A 98 2.40 -2.56 -1.96
CA GLY A 98 2.27 -1.62 -0.84
C GLY A 98 2.90 -2.15 0.45
N ALA A 99 2.62 -3.41 0.79
CA ALA A 99 3.22 -4.09 1.94
C ALA A 99 4.74 -4.16 1.85
N TRP A 100 5.28 -4.51 0.68
CA TRP A 100 6.73 -4.57 0.46
C TRP A 100 7.38 -3.20 0.58
N LEU A 101 6.76 -2.16 0.03
CA LEU A 101 7.24 -0.79 0.20
C LEU A 101 7.27 -0.41 1.69
N HIS A 102 6.20 -0.72 2.43
CA HIS A 102 6.15 -0.47 3.87
C HIS A 102 7.31 -1.16 4.60
N VAL A 103 7.46 -2.48 4.43
CA VAL A 103 8.52 -3.26 5.11
C VAL A 103 9.91 -2.72 4.75
N SER A 104 10.11 -2.30 3.50
CA SER A 104 11.37 -1.69 3.04
C SER A 104 11.66 -0.38 3.79
N MET A 105 10.66 0.46 4.01
CA MET A 105 10.81 1.69 4.80
C MET A 105 11.04 1.40 6.28
N ASP A 106 10.41 0.36 6.82
CA ASP A 106 10.61 -0.08 8.20
C ASP A 106 12.04 -0.57 8.49
N TYR A 107 12.75 -1.08 7.48
CA TYR A 107 14.20 -1.34 7.57
C TYR A 107 15.04 -0.06 7.63
N MET A 108 14.53 1.09 7.18
CA MET A 108 15.24 2.38 7.24
C MET A 108 15.12 3.06 8.61
N VAL A 109 14.26 2.55 9.50
CA VAL A 109 14.03 3.13 10.82
C VAL A 109 15.18 2.81 11.79
N ILE A 110 15.63 3.82 12.54
CA ILE A 110 16.61 3.71 13.62
C ILE A 110 16.07 2.84 14.75
N ARG A 111 16.84 1.84 15.17
CA ARG A 111 16.47 0.93 16.26
C ARG A 111 17.56 0.87 17.31
N ALA A 112 17.17 0.85 18.58
CA ALA A 112 18.10 0.86 19.72
C ALA A 112 19.13 -0.30 19.69
N GLY A 113 18.76 -1.44 19.11
CA GLY A 113 19.65 -2.60 18.94
C GLY A 113 20.30 -2.73 17.56
N GLY A 114 20.10 -1.77 16.64
CA GLY A 114 20.61 -1.82 15.26
C GLY A 114 20.04 -2.95 14.39
N VAL A 115 19.03 -3.67 14.87
CA VAL A 115 18.40 -4.79 14.18
C VAL A 115 16.90 -4.60 14.07
N ALA A 116 16.37 -4.93 12.90
CA ALA A 116 14.94 -4.94 12.64
C ALA A 116 14.26 -6.17 13.28
N PRO A 117 12.95 -6.08 13.58
CA PRO A 117 12.12 -7.25 13.80
C PRO A 117 12.26 -8.28 12.68
N PRO A 118 11.89 -9.56 12.91
CA PRO A 118 11.98 -10.61 11.90
C PRO A 118 10.86 -10.48 10.85
N TYR A 119 10.85 -9.37 10.11
CA TYR A 119 9.83 -9.05 9.10
C TYR A 119 9.68 -10.15 8.05
N LEU A 120 10.78 -10.84 7.70
CA LEU A 120 10.78 -11.88 6.66
C LEU A 120 10.19 -13.22 7.10
N TYR A 121 9.75 -13.36 8.35
CA TYR A 121 9.04 -14.57 8.78
C TYR A 121 7.79 -14.79 7.90
N PRO A 122 7.50 -16.02 7.41
CA PRO A 122 8.07 -17.32 7.79
C PRO A 122 9.25 -17.79 6.95
N LEU A 123 9.73 -16.99 5.99
CA LEU A 123 10.86 -17.40 5.16
C LEU A 123 12.15 -17.54 5.99
N THR A 124 12.33 -16.66 6.97
CA THR A 124 13.45 -16.71 7.91
C THR A 124 13.09 -16.01 9.22
N TRP A 125 13.72 -16.44 10.30
CA TRP A 125 13.69 -15.77 11.61
C TRP A 125 14.83 -14.74 11.77
N ALA A 126 15.64 -14.54 10.73
CA ALA A 126 16.76 -13.63 10.77
C ALA A 126 16.29 -12.19 11.03
N ARG A 127 16.91 -11.55 12.04
CA ARG A 127 16.82 -10.12 12.27
C ARG A 127 17.92 -9.44 11.46
N LEU A 128 17.53 -8.81 10.36
CA LEU A 128 18.49 -8.10 9.52
C LEU A 128 18.83 -6.73 10.13
N PRO A 129 20.01 -6.16 9.81
CA PRO A 129 20.38 -4.83 10.28
C PRO A 129 19.35 -3.79 9.83
N SER A 130 19.04 -2.83 10.71
CA SER A 130 18.38 -1.59 10.28
C SER A 130 19.39 -0.69 9.57
N LEU A 131 18.91 0.10 8.60
CA LEU A 131 19.74 1.06 7.88
C LEU A 131 19.90 2.38 8.65
N ASP A 132 19.15 2.56 9.74
CA ASP A 132 19.29 3.66 10.70
C ASP A 132 19.26 5.06 10.06
N VAL A 133 18.33 5.27 9.13
CA VAL A 133 18.20 6.52 8.37
C VAL A 133 17.37 7.58 9.10
N TYR A 134 16.30 7.18 9.80
CA TYR A 134 15.44 8.11 10.54
C TYR A 134 14.76 7.48 11.76
N LEU A 135 14.39 8.30 12.74
CA LEU A 135 13.62 7.83 13.90
C LEU A 135 12.13 7.73 13.53
N SER A 136 11.44 6.67 13.97
CA SER A 136 10.01 6.47 13.67
C SER A 136 9.10 7.61 14.20
N SER A 137 9.55 8.35 15.21
CA SER A 137 8.87 9.54 15.74
C SER A 137 9.27 10.87 15.08
N SER A 138 10.28 10.88 14.20
CA SER A 138 10.71 12.10 13.51
C SER A 138 9.63 12.59 12.56
N LEU A 139 9.29 13.87 12.61
CA LEU A 139 8.25 14.45 11.75
C LEU A 139 8.71 14.69 10.31
N TRP A 140 10.03 14.82 10.09
CA TRP A 140 10.58 15.22 8.79
C TRP A 140 10.19 14.30 7.62
N PRO A 141 10.11 12.95 7.74
CA PRO A 141 9.72 12.09 6.63
C PRO A 141 8.30 12.40 6.16
N SER A 142 7.38 12.65 7.10
CA SER A 142 6.01 13.07 6.77
C SER A 142 5.96 14.47 6.17
N LEU A 143 6.77 15.41 6.68
CA LEU A 143 6.86 16.76 6.13
C LEU A 143 7.35 16.77 4.68
N VAL A 144 8.14 15.77 4.26
CA VAL A 144 8.54 15.58 2.86
C VAL A 144 7.49 14.79 2.07
N ALA A 145 6.92 13.73 2.66
CA ALA A 145 5.97 12.87 1.97
C ALA A 145 4.65 13.59 1.61
N VAL A 146 4.16 14.49 2.47
CA VAL A 146 2.94 15.28 2.22
C VAL A 146 3.03 16.14 0.95
N PRO A 147 4.02 17.03 0.79
CA PRO A 147 4.11 17.87 -0.42
C PRO A 147 4.38 17.03 -1.67
N VAL A 148 5.17 15.95 -1.58
CA VAL A 148 5.40 15.04 -2.72
C VAL A 148 4.09 14.35 -3.13
N ALA A 149 3.33 13.82 -2.17
CA ALA A 149 2.02 13.22 -2.44
C ALA A 149 1.03 14.22 -3.03
N ALA A 150 0.99 15.46 -2.51
CA ALA A 150 0.16 16.52 -3.05
C ALA A 150 0.54 16.87 -4.49
N LEU A 151 1.83 16.94 -4.81
CA LEU A 151 2.32 17.18 -6.17
C LEU A 151 1.95 16.04 -7.12
N VAL A 152 2.18 14.78 -6.73
CA VAL A 152 1.82 13.61 -7.53
C VAL A 152 0.32 13.57 -7.79
N TRP A 153 -0.50 13.79 -6.75
CA TRP A 153 -1.96 13.87 -6.89
C TRP A 153 -2.38 14.98 -7.85
N TYR A 154 -1.73 16.15 -7.78
CA TYR A 154 -2.02 17.28 -8.64
C TYR A 154 -1.71 16.99 -10.11
N VAL A 155 -0.53 16.43 -10.39
CA VAL A 155 -0.11 16.02 -11.74
C VAL A 155 -1.04 14.93 -12.27
N ASP A 156 -1.36 13.95 -11.43
CA ASP A 156 -2.27 12.86 -11.73
C ASP A 156 -3.63 13.40 -12.18
N ARG A 157 -4.21 14.34 -11.42
CA ARG A 157 -5.48 15.00 -11.78
C ARG A 157 -5.40 15.81 -13.07
N ARG A 158 -4.33 16.57 -13.31
CA ARG A 158 -4.18 17.36 -14.54
C ARG A 158 -4.10 16.49 -15.79
N GLY A 159 -3.46 15.32 -15.71
CA GLY A 159 -3.43 14.36 -16.81
C GLY A 159 -4.82 13.85 -17.20
N GLN A 160 -5.75 13.72 -16.24
CA GLN A 160 -7.14 13.31 -16.50
C GLN A 160 -7.92 14.36 -17.29
N ALA A 161 -7.75 15.64 -16.93
CA ALA A 161 -8.43 16.75 -17.58
C ALA A 161 -8.06 16.85 -19.07
N HIS A 162 -6.81 16.52 -19.43
CA HIS A 162 -6.34 16.56 -20.83
C HIS A 162 -6.75 15.30 -21.61
N GLY A 163 -6.88 14.14 -20.97
CA GLY A 163 -7.32 12.90 -21.62
C GLY A 163 -8.82 12.88 -21.98
N ASN A 164 -9.66 13.54 -21.18
CA ASN A 164 -11.13 13.53 -21.39
C ASN A 164 -11.60 14.44 -22.55
N GLY A 165 -10.72 15.31 -23.08
CA GLY A 165 -11.00 16.15 -24.26
C GLY A 165 -10.86 15.42 -25.61
N ARG A 166 -10.51 14.13 -25.60
CA ARG A 166 -10.31 13.29 -26.80
C ARG A 166 -11.35 12.16 -26.94
N ARG A 167 -12.56 12.29 -26.36
CA ARG A 167 -13.67 11.45 -26.83
C ARG A 167 -14.08 11.94 -28.22
N PRO A 168 -13.96 11.12 -29.29
CA PRO A 168 -14.69 11.41 -30.50
C PRO A 168 -16.17 11.37 -30.10
N THR A 169 -16.87 12.47 -30.30
CA THR A 169 -18.32 12.43 -30.45
C THR A 169 -18.59 11.59 -31.69
N SER A 170 -18.72 10.27 -31.53
CA SER A 170 -19.30 9.44 -32.58
C SER A 170 -20.73 9.93 -32.74
N GLY A 171 -20.94 10.60 -33.87
CA GLY A 171 -22.14 11.32 -34.21
C GLY A 171 -23.40 10.48 -34.15
N ASP A 172 -24.44 11.23 -33.84
CA ASP A 172 -25.85 10.99 -33.92
C ASP A 172 -26.31 10.67 -35.38
N ARG A 173 -27.24 9.70 -35.51
CA ARG A 173 -28.20 9.41 -36.62
C ARG A 173 -27.64 8.96 -37.99
N SER A 174 -28.22 7.98 -38.68
CA SER A 174 -29.64 7.70 -38.98
C SER A 174 -29.93 6.19 -39.00
N GLU A 175 -30.90 5.65 -38.25
CA GLU A 175 -32.30 5.45 -38.65
C GLU A 175 -32.56 5.19 -40.15
N GLY A 176 -32.99 3.96 -40.45
CA GLY A 176 -33.82 3.63 -41.63
C GLY A 176 -33.10 3.01 -42.82
N ASP A 177 -33.02 1.67 -42.91
CA ASP A 177 -33.72 0.97 -44.00
C ASP A 177 -33.80 -0.56 -43.78
N ARG A 178 -35.06 -1.03 -43.78
CA ARG A 178 -35.57 -2.29 -44.36
C ARG A 178 -35.22 -3.64 -43.72
N ALA A 179 -36.29 -4.17 -43.12
CA ALA A 179 -36.74 -5.54 -43.28
C ALA A 179 -36.35 -6.19 -44.62
N ASN A 180 -35.74 -7.37 -44.53
CA ASN A 180 -36.07 -8.57 -45.30
C ASN A 180 -35.43 -9.78 -44.61
#